data_AF-A0A7Y3DWF9-F1
#
_entry.id   AF-A0A7Y3DWF9-F1
#
_cell.length_a   1.000
_cell.length_b   1.000
_cell.length_c   1.000
_cell.angle_alpha   90.00
_cell.angle_beta   90.00
_cell.angle_gamma   90.00
#
_symmetry.space_group_name_H-M   'P 1'
#
loop_
_entity.id
_entity.type
_entity.pdbx_description
1 polymer ?
#
loop_
_entity_poly.entity_id
_entity_poly.type
_entity_poly.pdbx_seq_one_letter_code
_entity_poly.pdbx_strand_id
1 'polypeptide(L)'
;MNHLGLVIKREYLTKVRNKAFIIMTILSPLIIIGLLAVVAYLSQLNSSRERTITVLDETGVVSDILEESESLKYLFLEDMT
;
A
#
# COMPACT_ATOMS: atom_id res chain seq x y z
N MET A 1 -14.37 10.16 48.33
CA MET A 1 -13.56 9.77 47.14
C MET A 1 -12.87 8.39 47.29
N ASN A 2 -13.04 7.66 48.40
CA ASN A 2 -12.32 6.39 48.67
C ASN A 2 -12.83 5.13 47.94
N HIS A 3 -13.94 5.19 47.21
CA HIS A 3 -14.53 3.99 46.57
C HIS A 3 -14.36 3.92 45.05
N LEU A 4 -13.92 5.01 44.41
CA LEU A 4 -13.78 5.06 42.95
C LEU A 4 -12.83 3.99 42.40
N GLY A 5 -11.70 3.75 43.08
CA GLY A 5 -10.76 2.70 42.68
C GLY A 5 -11.35 1.29 42.70
N LEU A 6 -12.24 1.01 43.66
CA LEU A 6 -12.93 -0.29 43.76
C LEU A 6 -13.93 -0.47 42.61
N VAL A 7 -14.65 0.59 42.26
CA VAL A 7 -15.61 0.58 41.14
C VAL A 7 -14.86 0.38 39.81
N ILE A 8 -13.79 1.13 39.58
CA ILE A 8 -12.97 0.98 38.35
C ILE A 8 -12.42 -0.43 38.23
N LYS A 9 -11.89 -1.00 39.33
CA LYS A 9 -11.35 -2.36 39.33
C LYS A 9 -12.40 -3.41 38.94
N ARG A 10 -13.59 -3.32 39.51
CA ARG A 10 -14.70 -4.24 39.19
C ARG A 10 -15.08 -4.14 37.71
N GLU A 11 -15.19 -2.94 37.18
CA GLU A 11 -15.68 -2.72 35.82
C GLU A 11 -14.62 -3.06 34.76
N TYR A 12 -13.36 -2.77 35.06
CA TYR A 12 -12.23 -3.24 34.24
C TYR A 12 -12.19 -4.77 34.18
N LEU A 13 -12.26 -5.47 35.32
CA LEU A 13 -12.23 -6.94 35.34
C LEU A 13 -13.44 -7.54 34.61
N THR A 14 -14.61 -6.90 34.71
CA THR A 14 -15.81 -7.33 33.99
C THR A 14 -15.64 -7.17 32.47
N LYS A 15 -15.05 -6.07 32.01
CA LYS A 15 -14.77 -5.85 30.59
C LYS A 15 -13.68 -6.78 30.06
N VAL A 16 -12.54 -6.90 30.75
CA VAL A 16 -11.39 -7.69 30.28
C VAL A 16 -11.66 -9.18 30.30
N ARG A 17 -12.50 -9.69 31.20
CA ARG A 17 -12.90 -11.11 31.21
C ARG A 17 -13.90 -11.46 30.09
N ASN A 18 -14.47 -10.46 29.40
CA ASN A 18 -15.34 -10.73 28.27
C ASN A 18 -14.50 -11.22 27.08
N LYS A 19 -14.75 -12.45 26.63
CA LYS A 19 -14.04 -13.05 25.48
C LYS A 19 -14.13 -12.18 24.24
N ALA A 20 -15.28 -11.56 23.97
CA ALA A 20 -15.45 -10.68 22.81
C ALA A 20 -14.55 -9.44 22.93
N PHE A 21 -14.36 -8.89 24.14
CA PHE A 21 -13.46 -7.76 24.36
C PHE A 21 -12.00 -8.12 24.04
N ILE A 22 -11.53 -9.27 24.54
CA ILE A 22 -10.16 -9.75 24.26
C ILE A 22 -9.99 -10.01 22.77
N ILE A 23 -10.93 -10.72 22.14
CA ILE A 23 -10.87 -11.04 20.71
C ILE A 23 -10.82 -9.76 19.89
N MET A 24 -11.72 -8.81 20.11
CA MET A 24 -11.74 -7.55 19.35
C MET A 24 -10.48 -6.72 19.56
N THR A 25 -9.90 -6.72 20.77
CA THR A 25 -8.68 -5.97 21.08
C THR A 25 -7.47 -6.50 20.32
N ILE A 26 -7.40 -7.81 20.06
CA ILE A 26 -6.30 -8.43 19.31
C ILE A 26 -6.60 -8.48 17.81
N LEU A 27 -7.87 -8.70 17.45
CA LEU A 27 -8.29 -8.85 16.08
C LEU A 27 -8.29 -7.51 15.33
N SER A 28 -8.68 -6.41 15.98
CA SER A 28 -8.75 -5.10 15.30
C SER A 28 -7.39 -4.57 14.84
N PRO A 29 -6.29 -4.64 15.63
CA PRO A 29 -4.96 -4.26 15.13
C PRO A 29 -4.48 -5.20 14.02
N LEU A 30 -4.79 -6.48 14.12
CA LEU A 30 -4.45 -7.48 13.11
C LEU A 30 -5.11 -7.19 11.75
N ILE A 31 -6.38 -6.80 11.77
CA ILE A 31 -7.12 -6.40 10.56
C ILE A 31 -6.46 -5.16 9.94
N ILE A 32 -6.09 -4.16 10.74
CA ILE A 32 -5.43 -2.94 10.23
C ILE A 32 -4.09 -3.30 9.56
N ILE A 33 -3.25 -4.11 10.21
CA ILE A 33 -1.98 -4.57 9.65
C ILE A 33 -2.21 -5.34 8.34
N GLY A 34 -3.19 -6.24 8.32
CA GLY A 34 -3.54 -7.01 7.12
C GLY A 34 -3.98 -6.11 5.97
N LEU A 35 -4.83 -5.11 6.24
CA LEU A 35 -5.29 -4.16 5.23
C LEU A 35 -4.13 -3.32 4.66
N LEU A 36 -3.25 -2.81 5.52
CA LEU A 36 -2.07 -2.06 5.09
C LEU A 36 -1.13 -2.92 4.24
N ALA A 37 -0.91 -4.18 4.62
CA ALA A 37 -0.10 -5.11 3.84
C ALA A 37 -0.70 -5.37 2.44
N VAL A 38 -2.01 -5.57 2.35
CA VAL A 38 -2.71 -5.76 1.07
C VAL A 38 -2.57 -4.52 0.19
N VAL A 39 -2.79 -3.32 0.74
CA VAL A 39 -2.65 -2.06 -0.02
C VAL A 39 -1.21 -1.89 -0.51
N ALA A 40 -0.22 -2.13 0.35
CA ALA A 40 1.19 -2.04 -0.03
C ALA A 40 1.55 -3.03 -1.15
N TYR A 41 1.07 -4.27 -1.05
CA TYR A 41 1.28 -5.30 -2.08
C TYR A 41 0.66 -4.91 -3.43
N LEU A 42 -0.61 -4.49 -3.43
CA LEU A 42 -1.29 -4.05 -4.66
C LEU A 42 -0.63 -2.81 -5.27
N SER A 43 -0.17 -1.88 -4.42
CA SER A 43 0.57 -0.69 -4.85
C SER A 43 1.88 -1.07 -5.52
N GLN A 44 2.61 -2.03 -4.96
CA GLN A 44 3.87 -2.52 -5.54
C GLN A 44 3.63 -3.15 -6.91
N LEU A 45 2.63 -4.03 -7.04
CA LEU A 45 2.27 -4.64 -8.33
C LEU A 45 1.91 -3.60 -9.40
N ASN A 46 1.23 -2.52 -9.01
CA ASN A 46 0.89 -1.43 -9.93
C ASN A 46 2.11 -0.57 -10.29
N SER A 47 3.01 -0.35 -9.33
CA SER A 47 4.21 0.48 -9.51
C SER A 47 5.30 -0.19 -10.34
N SER A 48 5.34 -1.51 -10.42
CA SER A 48 6.28 -2.28 -11.26
C SER A 48 5.83 -2.40 -12.73
N ARG A 49 4.79 -1.64 -13.14
CA ARG A 49 4.33 -1.65 -14.53
C ARG A 49 5.32 -0.84 -15.38
N GLU A 50 6.25 -1.52 -16.05
CA GLU A 50 7.12 -0.92 -17.07
C GLU A 50 6.24 -0.20 -18.09
N ARG A 51 6.45 1.11 -18.25
CA ARG A 51 5.72 1.92 -19.23
C ARG A 51 6.54 1.96 -20.51
N THR A 52 6.13 1.21 -21.51
CA THR A 52 6.69 1.31 -22.87
C THR A 52 5.99 2.44 -23.62
N ILE A 53 6.72 3.51 -23.90
CA ILE A 53 6.24 4.65 -24.69
C ILE A 53 6.74 4.47 -26.12
N THR A 54 5.80 4.43 -27.07
CA THR A 54 6.14 4.37 -28.49
C THR A 54 6.40 5.77 -29.02
N VAL A 55 7.57 5.98 -29.62
CA VAL A 55 8.01 7.29 -30.13
C VAL A 55 8.19 7.18 -31.64
N LEU A 56 7.52 8.06 -32.38
CA LEU A 56 7.73 8.27 -33.81
C LEU A 56 8.49 9.60 -33.96
N ASP A 57 9.76 9.51 -34.34
CA ASP A 57 10.62 10.67 -34.60
C ASP A 57 11.06 10.67 -36.06
N GLU A 58 10.42 11.52 -36.87
CA GLU A 58 10.76 11.69 -38.29
C GLU A 58 11.99 12.61 -38.50
N THR A 59 12.48 13.26 -37.44
CA THR A 59 13.57 14.25 -37.49
C THR A 59 14.91 13.72 -36.98
N GLY A 60 14.88 12.63 -36.19
CA GLY A 60 16.06 11.98 -35.61
C GLY A 60 16.77 12.76 -34.51
N VAL A 61 16.14 13.83 -33.98
CA VAL A 61 16.73 14.68 -32.94
C VAL A 61 16.30 14.24 -31.54
N VAL A 62 15.16 13.58 -31.41
CA VAL A 62 14.50 13.27 -30.13
C VAL A 62 14.99 11.94 -29.56
N SER A 63 15.38 10.99 -30.41
CA SER A 63 15.88 9.67 -30.01
C SER A 63 17.14 9.75 -29.13
N ASP A 64 18.08 10.65 -29.43
CA ASP A 64 19.34 10.81 -28.70
C ASP A 64 19.20 11.46 -27.30
N ILE A 65 18.03 12.06 -27.00
CA ILE A 65 17.79 12.80 -25.75
C ILE A 65 16.94 11.98 -24.77
N LEU A 66 16.30 10.91 -25.23
CA LEU A 66 15.43 10.06 -24.42
C LEU A 66 16.24 8.97 -23.73
N GLU A 67 16.49 9.15 -22.44
CA GLU A 67 17.16 8.15 -21.59
C GLU A 67 16.15 7.14 -21.04
N GLU A 68 16.42 5.84 -21.26
CA GLU A 68 15.64 4.77 -20.64
C GLU A 68 15.90 4.67 -19.13
N SER A 69 14.85 4.31 -18.38
CA SER A 69 14.92 4.08 -16.94
C SER A 69 14.26 2.74 -16.60
N GLU A 70 14.50 2.23 -15.38
CA GLU A 70 13.97 0.95 -14.90
C GLU A 70 12.43 0.86 -14.99
N SER A 71 11.73 2.00 -15.02
CA SER A 71 10.27 2.08 -15.14
C SER A 71 9.75 2.60 -16.49
N LEU A 72 10.64 3.05 -17.38
CA LEU A 72 10.31 3.74 -18.62
C LEU A 72 11.20 3.22 -19.77
N LYS A 73 10.57 2.53 -20.72
CA LYS A 73 11.22 2.05 -21.94
C LYS A 73 10.67 2.79 -23.15
N TYR A 74 11.51 3.07 -24.13
CA TYR A 74 11.10 3.75 -25.35
C TYR A 74 11.18 2.78 -26.53
N LEU A 75 10.06 2.62 -27.25
CA LEU A 75 10.03 1.84 -28.48
C LEU A 75 10.00 2.82 -29.65
N PHE A 76 11.13 2.95 -30.35
CA PHE A 76 11.22 3.77 -31.55
C PHE A 76 10.63 3.00 -32.73
N LEU A 77 9.69 3.63 -33.44
CA LEU A 77 9.17 3.11 -34.69
C LEU A 77 10.05 3.66 -35.83
N GLU A 78 11.05 2.88 -36.23
CA GLU A 78 11.69 3.07 -37.53
C GLU A 78 10.73 2.55 -38.62
N ASP A 79 10.43 3.42 -39.58
CA ASP A 79 9.79 3.11 -40.86
C ASP A 79 8.43 2.39 -40.78
N MET A 80 7.37 3.17 -40.53
CA MET A 80 6.06 2.86 -41.13
C MET A 80 5.97 3.48 -42.53
N THR A 81 6.70 2.90 -43.48
CA THR A 81 6.41 3.04 -44.92
C THR A 81 5.35 2.05 -45.36
#